data_AF-A0A4Q3R3M0-F1
#
_entry.id   AF-A0A4Q3R3M0-F1
#
_cell.length_a   1.000
_cell.length_b   1.000
_cell.length_c   1.000
_cell.angle_alpha   90.00
_cell.angle_beta   90.00
_cell.angle_gamma   90.00
#
_symmetry.space_group_name_H-M   'P 1'
#
loop_
_entity.id
_entity.type
_entity.pdbx_description
1 polymer ?
#
loop_
_entity_poly.entity_id
_entity_poly.type
_entity_poly.pdbx_seq_one_letter_code
_entity_poly.pdbx_strand_id
1 'polypeptide(L)'
;MDHKQDVTDKAKGISLRLLILAGIFLLALLLFAVIADEMVLENENLLDKAVFDQLKTITNPAMTNFMVAITFFGSSYFLFPAYILLILYFLLLKKNSKLSWNIAAVGITSTLILFSLKAIFHRQRPLDPLVENVNGFSFPSGHSFSSFTFFGLLIYILWQQKM
;
A
#
# COMPACT_ATOMS: atom_id res chain seq x y z
N MET A 1 -24.85 37.84 15.58
CA MET A 1 -24.26 36.89 16.55
C MET A 1 -24.20 35.47 15.97
N ASP A 2 -25.22 35.07 15.22
CA ASP A 2 -25.36 33.76 14.54
C ASP A 2 -24.19 33.34 13.63
N HIS A 3 -23.67 34.25 12.80
CA HIS A 3 -22.59 33.93 11.85
C HIS A 3 -21.24 33.57 12.52
N LYS A 4 -20.95 34.14 13.70
CA LYS A 4 -19.69 33.87 14.41
C LYS A 4 -19.71 32.50 15.10
N GLN A 5 -20.88 32.06 15.55
CA GLN A 5 -21.07 30.73 16.13
C GLN A 5 -20.94 29.62 15.06
N ASP A 6 -21.56 29.79 13.88
CA ASP A 6 -21.44 28.83 12.76
C ASP A 6 -19.99 28.62 12.28
N VAL A 7 -19.20 29.70 12.18
CA VAL A 7 -17.77 29.58 11.82
C VAL A 7 -16.98 28.81 12.89
N THR A 8 -17.28 29.04 14.16
CA THR A 8 -16.57 28.40 15.27
C THR A 8 -16.89 26.90 15.35
N ASP A 9 -18.15 26.53 15.11
CA ASP A 9 -18.57 25.13 15.13
C ASP A 9 -18.08 24.35 13.89
N LYS A 10 -18.04 24.98 12.71
CA LYS A 10 -17.36 24.41 11.53
C LYS A 10 -15.86 24.23 11.76
N ALA A 11 -15.18 25.21 12.36
CA ALA A 11 -13.76 25.11 12.67
C ALA A 11 -13.46 23.97 13.66
N LYS A 12 -14.28 23.82 14.70
CA LYS A 12 -14.19 22.68 15.65
C LYS A 12 -14.41 21.34 14.97
N GLY A 13 -15.38 21.25 14.05
CA GLY A 13 -15.64 20.05 13.27
C GLY A 13 -14.45 19.67 12.37
N ILE A 14 -13.81 20.65 11.73
CA ILE A 14 -12.60 20.43 10.92
C ILE A 14 -11.43 20.00 11.82
N SER A 15 -11.20 20.68 12.95
CA SER A 15 -10.11 20.31 13.87
C SER A 15 -10.28 18.90 14.44
N LEU A 16 -11.51 18.51 14.78
CA LEU A 16 -11.79 17.17 15.29
C LEU A 16 -11.51 16.10 14.24
N ARG A 17 -11.92 16.31 12.98
CA ARG A 17 -11.62 15.38 11.88
C ARG A 17 -10.11 15.24 11.66
N LEU A 18 -9.38 16.35 11.69
CA LEU A 18 -7.92 16.33 11.54
C LEU A 18 -7.24 15.57 12.69
N LEU A 19 -7.71 15.75 13.93
CA LEU A 19 -7.19 15.02 15.08
C LEU A 19 -7.45 13.52 14.98
N ILE A 20 -8.65 13.11 14.56
CA ILE A 20 -8.98 11.69 14.35
C ILE A 20 -8.09 11.09 13.25
N LEU A 21 -7.95 11.76 12.11
CA LEU A 21 -7.09 11.30 11.01
C LEU A 21 -5.62 11.21 11.43
N ALA A 22 -5.12 12.21 12.17
CA ALA A 22 -3.77 12.18 12.73
C ALA A 22 -3.60 11.02 13.71
N GLY A 23 -4.58 10.77 14.58
CA GLY A 23 -4.57 9.65 15.53
C GLY A 23 -4.52 8.29 14.82
N ILE A 24 -5.35 8.09 13.78
CA ILE A 24 -5.34 6.85 12.97
C ILE A 24 -4.00 6.69 12.25
N PHE A 25 -3.45 7.77 11.70
CA PHE A 25 -2.16 7.74 11.02
C PHE A 25 -1.01 7.39 11.98
N LEU A 26 -0.98 8.01 13.16
CA LEU A 26 0.03 7.71 14.18
C LEU A 26 -0.08 6.28 14.69
N LEU A 27 -1.31 5.77 14.89
CA LEU A 27 -1.53 4.37 15.24
C LEU A 27 -1.02 3.43 14.14
N ALA A 28 -1.30 3.73 12.86
CA ALA A 28 -0.81 2.94 11.75
C ALA A 28 0.73 2.94 11.67
N LEU A 29 1.36 4.10 11.92
CA LEU A 29 2.82 4.20 12.00
C LEU A 29 3.39 3.40 13.17
N LEU A 30 2.75 3.46 14.35
CA LEU A 30 3.18 2.69 15.52
C LEU A 30 3.06 1.19 15.26
N LEU A 31 1.94 0.73 14.70
CA LEU A 31 1.76 -0.67 14.31
C LEU A 31 2.81 -1.10 13.27
N PHE A 32 3.08 -0.26 12.27
CA PHE A 32 4.13 -0.52 11.29
C PHE A 32 5.51 -0.61 11.94
N ALA A 33 5.82 0.28 12.90
CA ALA A 33 7.09 0.28 13.61
C ALA A 33 7.28 -1.00 14.45
N VAL A 34 6.23 -1.43 15.17
CA VAL A 34 6.25 -2.69 15.93
C VAL A 34 6.48 -3.88 14.99
N ILE A 35 5.76 -3.96 13.87
CA ILE A 35 5.96 -5.03 12.89
C ILE A 35 7.37 -4.99 12.29
N ALA A 36 7.90 -3.80 11.99
CA ALA A 36 9.23 -3.65 11.45
C ALA A 36 10.32 -4.05 12.45
N ASP A 37 10.15 -3.70 13.73
CA ASP A 37 11.06 -4.08 14.83
C ASP A 37 11.14 -5.61 14.97
N GLU A 38 10.00 -6.28 15.12
CA GLU A 38 9.89 -7.73 15.21
C GLU A 38 10.53 -8.43 13.98
N MET A 39 10.21 -7.96 12.78
CA MET A 39 10.62 -8.60 11.52
C MET A 39 12.08 -8.31 11.13
N VAL A 40 12.63 -7.16 11.51
CA VAL A 40 13.96 -6.70 11.07
C VAL A 40 15.00 -6.80 12.17
N LEU A 41 14.65 -6.44 13.41
CA LEU A 41 15.60 -6.35 14.52
C LEU A 41 15.65 -7.62 15.34
N GLU A 42 14.50 -8.21 15.68
CA GLU A 42 14.45 -9.42 16.50
C GLU A 42 14.58 -10.72 15.69
N ASN A 43 14.33 -10.66 14.38
CA ASN A 43 14.33 -11.81 13.47
C ASN A 43 13.46 -12.97 14.00
N GLU A 44 12.41 -12.60 14.72
CA GLU A 44 11.39 -13.46 15.31
C GLU A 44 10.56 -14.06 14.17
N ASN A 45 10.85 -15.31 13.81
CA ASN A 45 10.18 -16.01 12.71
C ASN A 45 9.07 -16.94 13.20
N LEU A 46 8.64 -16.84 14.47
CA LEU A 46 7.66 -17.78 15.06
C LEU A 46 6.28 -17.65 14.42
N LEU A 47 5.78 -16.41 14.30
CA LEU A 47 4.50 -16.14 13.64
C LEU A 47 4.56 -16.52 12.17
N ASP A 48 5.61 -16.07 11.45
CA ASP A 48 5.84 -16.44 10.06
C ASP A 48 5.84 -17.97 9.90
N LYS A 49 6.62 -18.69 10.71
CA LYS A 49 6.69 -20.16 10.67
C LYS A 49 5.35 -20.82 10.94
N ALA A 50 4.60 -20.36 11.94
CA ALA A 50 3.27 -20.87 12.24
C ALA A 50 2.31 -20.70 11.05
N VAL A 51 2.37 -19.55 10.37
CA VAL A 51 1.59 -19.29 9.15
C VAL A 51 2.08 -20.18 8.00
N PHE A 52 3.39 -20.29 7.77
CA PHE A 52 3.96 -21.15 6.73
C PHE A 52 3.58 -22.62 6.92
N ASP A 53 3.63 -23.13 8.14
CA ASP A 53 3.27 -24.52 8.44
C ASP A 53 1.78 -24.80 8.18
N GLN A 54 0.90 -23.83 8.47
CA GLN A 54 -0.51 -23.93 8.07
C GLN A 54 -0.68 -23.89 6.54
N LEU A 55 -0.01 -22.97 5.86
CA LEU A 55 -0.11 -22.83 4.40
C LEU A 55 0.41 -24.06 3.64
N LYS A 56 1.43 -24.75 4.17
CA LYS A 56 1.91 -26.02 3.58
C LYS A 56 0.81 -27.05 3.42
N THR A 57 -0.17 -27.11 4.34
CA THR A 57 -1.27 -28.08 4.28
C THR A 57 -2.20 -27.90 3.09
N ILE A 58 -2.28 -26.68 2.55
CA ILE A 58 -3.12 -26.32 1.40
C ILE A 58 -2.31 -26.09 0.11
N THR A 59 -0.98 -26.18 0.18
CA THR A 59 -0.08 -25.92 -0.95
C THR A 59 -0.10 -27.10 -1.91
N ASN A 60 -0.56 -26.85 -3.13
CA ASN A 60 -0.56 -27.81 -4.24
C ASN A 60 -0.38 -27.04 -5.57
N PRO A 61 -0.04 -27.71 -6.69
CA PRO A 61 0.23 -27.03 -7.96
C PRO A 61 -0.91 -26.13 -8.46
N ALA A 62 -2.17 -26.52 -8.25
CA ALA A 62 -3.32 -25.72 -8.67
C ALA A 62 -3.44 -24.44 -7.83
N MET A 63 -3.28 -24.56 -6.52
CA MET A 63 -3.28 -23.41 -5.60
C MET A 63 -2.11 -22.47 -5.89
N THR A 64 -0.91 -23.00 -6.15
CA THR A 64 0.27 -22.20 -6.52
C THR A 64 0.01 -21.40 -7.80
N ASN A 65 -0.50 -22.04 -8.86
CA ASN A 65 -0.81 -21.35 -10.12
C ASN A 65 -1.86 -20.25 -9.93
N PHE A 66 -2.88 -20.51 -9.12
CA PHE A 66 -3.89 -19.52 -8.78
C PHE A 66 -3.29 -18.32 -8.03
N MET A 67 -2.44 -18.56 -7.04
CA MET A 67 -1.76 -17.49 -6.29
C MET A 67 -0.75 -16.71 -7.14
N VAL A 68 -0.08 -17.35 -8.10
CA VAL A 68 0.76 -16.68 -9.09
C VAL A 68 -0.08 -15.75 -9.98
N ALA A 69 -1.26 -16.19 -10.42
CA ALA A 69 -2.18 -15.34 -11.19
C ALA A 69 -2.68 -14.14 -10.37
N ILE A 70 -2.97 -14.33 -9.08
CA ILE A 70 -3.30 -13.21 -8.17
C ILE A 70 -2.11 -12.26 -8.02
N THR A 71 -0.91 -12.80 -7.80
CA THR A 71 0.32 -12.03 -7.57
C THR A 71 0.67 -11.16 -8.78
N PHE A 72 0.33 -11.59 -10.00
CA PHE A 72 0.51 -10.81 -11.22
C PHE A 72 -0.11 -9.41 -11.12
N PHE A 73 -1.30 -9.26 -10.53
CA PHE A 73 -1.97 -7.97 -10.36
C PHE A 73 -1.24 -7.01 -9.40
N GLY A 74 -0.34 -7.53 -8.56
CA GLY A 74 0.54 -6.74 -7.72
C GLY A 74 1.91 -6.49 -8.31
N SER A 75 2.20 -7.06 -9.47
CA SER A 75 3.51 -6.94 -10.11
C SER A 75 3.68 -5.60 -10.80
N SER A 76 4.93 -5.17 -10.96
CA SER A 76 5.25 -3.97 -11.75
C SER A 76 4.78 -4.10 -13.20
N TYR A 77 4.75 -5.32 -13.75
CA TYR A 77 4.27 -5.58 -15.11
C TYR A 77 2.79 -5.22 -15.30
N PHE A 78 1.97 -5.37 -14.27
CA PHE A 78 0.57 -4.95 -14.30
C PHE A 78 0.39 -3.51 -13.81
N LEU A 79 0.98 -3.17 -12.66
CA LEU A 79 0.70 -1.89 -11.99
C LEU A 79 1.26 -0.68 -12.76
N PHE A 80 2.43 -0.80 -13.39
CA PHE A 80 3.01 0.31 -14.15
C PHE A 80 2.14 0.74 -15.33
N PRO A 81 1.73 -0.16 -16.26
CA PRO A 81 0.80 0.23 -17.32
C PRO A 81 -0.57 0.63 -16.77
N ALA A 82 -1.05 0.01 -15.68
CA ALA A 82 -2.33 0.40 -15.07
C ALA A 82 -2.32 1.85 -14.55
N TYR A 83 -1.25 2.29 -13.89
CA TYR A 83 -1.08 3.69 -13.50
C TYR A 83 -1.08 4.62 -14.70
N ILE A 84 -0.32 4.30 -15.75
CA ILE A 84 -0.26 5.13 -16.98
C ILE A 84 -1.65 5.25 -17.61
N LEU A 85 -2.36 4.14 -17.78
CA LEU A 85 -3.70 4.13 -18.36
C LEU A 85 -4.68 4.96 -17.52
N LEU A 86 -4.61 4.86 -16.19
CA LEU A 86 -5.45 5.64 -15.29
C LEU A 86 -5.15 7.15 -15.37
N ILE A 87 -3.87 7.52 -15.40
CA ILE A 87 -3.42 8.91 -15.56
C ILE A 87 -3.92 9.47 -16.89
N LEU A 88 -3.73 8.75 -18.00
CA LEU A 88 -4.16 9.16 -19.33
C LEU A 88 -5.68 9.22 -19.46
N TYR A 89 -6.41 8.28 -18.87
CA TYR A 89 -7.86 8.31 -18.82
C TYR A 89 -8.38 9.61 -18.19
N PHE A 90 -7.84 9.99 -17.03
CA PHE A 90 -8.25 11.22 -16.37
C PHE A 90 -7.78 12.49 -17.08
N LEU A 91 -6.58 12.46 -17.67
CA LEU A 91 -6.03 13.61 -18.38
C LEU A 91 -6.76 13.88 -19.69
N LEU A 92 -6.98 12.85 -20.51
CA LEU A 92 -7.44 12.98 -21.89
C LEU A 92 -8.96 12.86 -22.01
N LEU A 93 -9.57 11.86 -21.36
CA LEU A 93 -11.00 11.57 -21.52
C LEU A 93 -11.86 12.33 -20.52
N LYS A 94 -11.44 12.42 -19.25
CA LYS A 94 -12.17 13.20 -18.23
C LYS A 94 -11.73 14.65 -18.13
N LYS A 95 -10.64 15.05 -18.80
CA LYS A 95 -10.05 16.39 -18.75
C LYS A 95 -9.83 16.91 -17.33
N ASN A 96 -9.59 16.01 -16.38
CA ASN A 96 -9.35 16.30 -14.97
C ASN A 96 -7.86 16.22 -14.68
N SER A 97 -7.12 17.25 -15.10
CA SER A 97 -5.67 17.33 -14.95
C SER A 97 -5.23 17.26 -13.49
N LYS A 98 -6.01 17.84 -12.57
CA LYS A 98 -5.72 17.81 -11.12
C LYS A 98 -5.70 16.38 -10.58
N LEU A 99 -6.74 15.58 -10.88
CA LEU A 99 -6.79 14.20 -10.42
C LEU A 99 -5.70 13.34 -11.09
N SER A 100 -5.42 13.58 -12.37
CA SER A 100 -4.33 12.92 -13.09
C SER A 100 -2.97 13.16 -12.43
N TRP A 101 -2.66 14.42 -12.07
CA TRP A 101 -1.45 14.77 -11.32
C TRP A 101 -1.41 14.15 -9.93
N ASN A 102 -2.54 14.10 -9.22
CA ASN A 102 -2.60 13.44 -7.91
C ASN A 102 -2.30 11.94 -8.01
N ILE A 103 -2.84 11.25 -9.03
CA ILE A 103 -2.56 9.83 -9.28
C ILE A 103 -1.06 9.62 -9.53
N ALA A 104 -0.46 10.46 -10.39
CA ALA A 104 0.98 10.41 -10.66
C ALA A 104 1.81 10.65 -9.39
N ALA A 105 1.45 11.66 -8.59
CA ALA A 105 2.14 11.98 -7.34
C ALA A 105 2.08 10.82 -6.34
N VAL A 106 0.94 10.15 -6.21
CA VAL A 106 0.78 8.96 -5.35
C VAL A 106 1.66 7.81 -5.86
N GLY A 107 1.66 7.53 -7.17
CA GLY A 107 2.48 6.48 -7.75
C GLY A 107 3.99 6.71 -7.54
N ILE A 108 4.46 7.93 -7.77
CA ILE A 108 5.87 8.31 -7.57
C ILE A 108 6.24 8.24 -6.09
N THR A 109 5.44 8.87 -5.22
CA THR A 109 5.73 8.95 -3.78
C THR A 109 5.72 7.58 -3.13
N SER A 110 4.76 6.72 -3.48
CA SER A 110 4.72 5.34 -2.96
C SER A 110 5.95 4.54 -3.38
N THR A 111 6.38 4.67 -4.64
CA THR A 111 7.59 4.01 -5.14
C THR A 111 8.83 4.49 -4.38
N LEU A 112 8.96 5.81 -4.17
CA LEU A 112 10.06 6.38 -3.39
C LEU A 112 10.07 5.84 -1.96
N ILE A 113 8.93 5.85 -1.27
CA ILE A 113 8.80 5.32 0.09
C ILE A 113 9.21 3.85 0.14
N LEU A 114 8.73 3.03 -0.79
CA LEU A 114 9.06 1.60 -0.84
C LEU A 114 10.58 1.37 -0.94
N PHE A 115 11.25 2.07 -1.87
CA PHE A 115 12.70 1.91 -2.04
C PHE A 115 13.49 2.50 -0.88
N SER A 116 13.06 3.63 -0.31
CA SER A 116 13.67 4.18 0.91
C SER A 116 13.56 3.23 2.08
N LEU A 117 12.40 2.63 2.34
CA LEU A 117 12.23 1.66 3.42
C LEU A 117 13.10 0.41 3.20
N LYS A 118 13.17 -0.09 1.96
CA LYS A 118 14.08 -1.20 1.61
C LYS A 118 15.54 -0.86 1.90
N ALA A 119 15.96 0.37 1.58
CA ALA A 119 17.30 0.88 1.85
C ALA A 119 17.51 1.31 3.31
N ILE A 120 16.48 1.34 4.17
CA ILE A 120 16.65 1.57 5.61
C ILE A 120 16.83 0.21 6.29
N PHE A 121 15.90 -0.73 6.03
CA PHE A 121 15.87 -1.99 6.75
C PHE A 121 16.86 -3.04 6.25
N HIS A 122 17.26 -3.00 4.98
CA HIS A 122 18.27 -3.90 4.40
C HIS A 122 18.06 -5.41 4.67
N ARG A 123 16.82 -5.84 4.96
CA ARG A 123 16.51 -7.24 5.31
C ARG A 123 16.77 -8.15 4.11
N GLN A 124 17.64 -9.14 4.28
CA GLN A 124 17.95 -10.11 3.24
C GLN A 124 16.77 -11.09 3.04
N ARG A 125 16.72 -11.72 1.86
CA ARG A 125 15.77 -12.81 1.59
C ARG A 125 16.31 -14.13 2.17
N PRO A 126 15.44 -15.07 2.58
CA PRO A 126 15.85 -16.44 2.85
C PRO A 126 16.53 -17.07 1.62
N LEU A 127 17.44 -18.02 1.85
CA LEU A 127 18.20 -18.71 0.80
C LEU A 127 17.33 -19.57 -0.13
N ASP A 128 16.15 -19.98 0.33
CA ASP A 128 15.20 -20.82 -0.41
C ASP A 128 13.87 -20.07 -0.61
N PRO A 129 13.81 -19.11 -1.56
CA PRO A 129 12.59 -18.35 -1.81
C PRO A 129 11.54 -19.21 -2.52
N LEU A 130 10.29 -19.15 -2.05
CA LEU A 130 9.13 -19.80 -2.69
C LEU A 130 8.89 -19.38 -4.16
N VAL A 131 9.47 -18.26 -4.59
CA VAL A 131 9.40 -17.74 -5.95
C VAL A 131 10.80 -17.40 -6.42
N GLU A 132 11.24 -18.07 -7.49
CA GLU A 132 12.56 -17.87 -8.07
C GLU A 132 12.74 -16.44 -8.64
N ASN A 133 13.99 -15.98 -8.73
CA ASN A 133 14.40 -14.76 -9.44
C ASN A 133 13.93 -13.41 -8.88
N VAL A 134 13.53 -13.33 -7.62
CA VAL A 134 13.30 -12.03 -6.98
C VAL A 134 14.63 -11.48 -6.45
N ASN A 135 15.16 -10.43 -7.07
CA ASN A 135 16.36 -9.71 -6.60
C ASN A 135 16.00 -8.58 -5.61
N GLY A 136 16.92 -8.21 -4.71
CA GLY A 136 16.78 -7.10 -3.74
C GLY A 136 16.21 -7.46 -2.35
N PHE A 137 16.04 -6.44 -1.48
CA PHE A 137 15.61 -6.62 -0.08
C PHE A 137 14.19 -7.19 0.06
N SER A 138 13.99 -8.02 1.10
CA SER A 138 12.73 -8.71 1.40
C SER A 138 11.67 -7.78 1.97
N PHE A 139 12.06 -6.79 2.77
CA PHE A 139 11.14 -5.96 3.54
C PHE A 139 11.17 -4.47 3.13
N PRO A 140 10.00 -3.81 3.01
CA PRO A 140 8.67 -4.42 2.93
C PRO A 140 8.43 -5.10 1.56
N SER A 141 7.36 -5.90 1.46
CA SER A 141 6.96 -6.56 0.20
C SER A 141 6.55 -5.53 -0.86
N GLY A 142 7.22 -5.56 -2.02
CA GLY A 142 6.93 -4.63 -3.11
C GLY A 142 5.58 -4.87 -3.77
N HIS A 143 5.21 -6.14 -3.99
CA HIS A 143 3.91 -6.49 -4.59
C HIS A 143 2.77 -6.06 -3.66
N SER A 144 2.88 -6.34 -2.36
CA SER A 144 1.85 -5.99 -1.37
C SER A 144 1.72 -4.48 -1.21
N PHE A 145 2.83 -3.75 -1.03
CA PHE A 145 2.83 -2.31 -0.83
C PHE A 145 2.25 -1.56 -2.05
N SER A 146 2.70 -1.92 -3.25
CA SER A 146 2.25 -1.27 -4.48
C SER A 146 0.80 -1.61 -4.82
N SER A 147 0.36 -2.85 -4.56
CA SER A 147 -1.05 -3.26 -4.73
C SER A 147 -1.97 -2.47 -3.81
N PHE A 148 -1.65 -2.42 -2.51
CA PHE A 148 -2.47 -1.70 -1.53
C PHE A 148 -2.62 -0.23 -1.92
N THR A 149 -1.53 0.41 -2.33
CA THR A 149 -1.53 1.80 -2.77
C THR A 149 -2.41 1.99 -4.01
N PHE A 150 -2.21 1.20 -5.06
CA PHE A 150 -2.93 1.37 -6.33
C PHE A 150 -4.42 1.04 -6.19
N PHE A 151 -4.76 -0.13 -5.64
CA PHE A 151 -6.17 -0.52 -5.50
C PHE A 151 -6.90 0.33 -4.46
N GLY A 152 -6.23 0.76 -3.38
CA GLY A 152 -6.79 1.72 -2.43
C GLY A 152 -7.10 3.07 -3.10
N LEU A 153 -6.19 3.59 -3.92
CA LEU A 153 -6.42 4.79 -4.73
C LEU A 153 -7.58 4.59 -5.70
N LEU A 154 -7.66 3.44 -6.37
CA LEU A 154 -8.74 3.13 -7.30
C LEU A 154 -10.10 3.09 -6.60
N ILE A 155 -10.20 2.42 -5.44
CA ILE A 155 -11.41 2.37 -4.62
C ILE A 155 -11.82 3.78 -4.21
N TYR A 156 -10.87 4.61 -3.75
CA TYR A 156 -11.14 6.00 -3.38
C TYR A 156 -11.70 6.82 -4.55
N ILE A 157 -11.09 6.70 -5.74
CA ILE A 157 -11.57 7.40 -6.94
C ILE A 157 -12.98 6.94 -7.32
N LEU A 158 -13.23 5.63 -7.32
CA LEU A 158 -14.54 5.07 -7.65
C LEU A 158 -15.61 5.50 -6.65
N TRP A 159 -15.27 5.56 -5.35
CA TRP A 159 -16.16 6.04 -4.31
C TRP A 159 -16.54 7.52 -4.53
N GLN A 160 -15.56 8.37 -4.83
CA GLN A 160 -15.77 9.80 -5.08
C GLN A 160 -16.56 10.08 -6.37
N GLN A 161 -16.54 9.17 -7.35
CA GLN A 161 -17.33 9.33 -8.58
C GLN A 161 -18.78 8.87 -8.47
N LYS A 162 -19.09 8.02 -7.49
CA LYS A 162 -20.46 7.54 -7.24
C LYS A 162 -21.28 8.50 -6.37
N MET A 163 -20.62 9.38 -5.61
CA MET A 163 -21.26 10.47 -4.86
C MET A 163 -21.32 11.73 -5.70
#